data_AF-A0A3Q9EMW0-F1
#
_entry.id   AF-A0A3Q9EMW0-F1
#
_cell.length_a   1.000
_cell.length_b   1.000
_cell.length_c   1.000
_cell.angle_alpha   90.00
_cell.angle_beta   90.00
_cell.angle_gamma   90.00
#
_symmetry.space_group_name_H-M   'P 1'
#
loop_
_entity.id
_entity.type
_entity.pdbx_description
1 polymer ?
#
loop_
_entity_poly.entity_id
_entity_poly.type
_entity_poly.pdbx_seq_one_letter_code
_entity_poly.pdbx_strand_id
1 'polypeptide(L)'
;MAAAAAAFVTVVAARAGGDDVDVDAFRKSADRPAFCKEASPLDLSRSEELTPHDRRHVIEDLRQMAPDDMTEEFDRLLAWYEHPEEDDRERSKQASVRVGEFIERSCDDINIGGIRT
;
A
#
# COMPACT_ATOMS: atom_id res chain seq x y z
N MET A 1 9.21 -23.65 -49.60
CA MET A 1 8.68 -24.47 -48.48
C MET A 1 9.55 -24.23 -47.26
N ALA A 2 8.90 -24.07 -46.09
CA ALA A 2 9.48 -24.08 -44.74
C ALA A 2 10.41 -22.90 -44.37
N ALA A 3 10.35 -22.28 -43.18
CA ALA A 3 9.46 -22.45 -42.04
C ALA A 3 9.52 -21.16 -41.21
N ALA A 4 8.38 -20.75 -40.66
CA ALA A 4 8.32 -19.72 -39.62
C ALA A 4 8.90 -20.31 -38.33
N ALA A 5 10.04 -19.79 -37.87
CA ALA A 5 10.56 -20.08 -36.55
C ALA A 5 10.08 -18.96 -35.61
N ALA A 6 8.96 -19.23 -34.93
CA ALA A 6 8.50 -18.43 -33.81
C ALA A 6 9.56 -18.48 -32.70
N ALA A 7 10.24 -17.37 -32.45
CA ALA A 7 11.13 -17.23 -31.31
C ALA A 7 10.26 -17.09 -30.06
N PHE A 8 10.25 -18.14 -29.24
CA PHE A 8 9.60 -18.17 -27.94
C PHE A 8 10.18 -17.08 -27.04
N VAL A 9 9.31 -16.19 -26.56
CA VAL A 9 9.60 -15.25 -25.49
C VAL A 9 9.74 -16.03 -24.20
N THR A 10 10.96 -16.34 -23.79
CA THR A 10 11.23 -16.79 -22.42
C THR A 10 11.26 -15.57 -21.51
N VAL A 11 10.10 -15.21 -20.96
CA VAL A 11 10.04 -14.36 -19.75
C VAL A 11 10.56 -15.23 -18.61
N VAL A 12 11.84 -15.12 -18.31
CA VAL A 12 12.40 -15.66 -17.08
C VAL A 12 11.93 -14.74 -15.96
N ALA A 13 10.79 -15.09 -15.36
CA ALA A 13 10.35 -14.54 -14.10
C ALA A 13 11.36 -14.97 -13.03
N ALA A 14 12.37 -14.14 -12.82
CA ALA A 14 13.27 -14.24 -11.69
C ALA A 14 12.46 -13.90 -10.43
N ARG A 15 11.87 -14.93 -9.82
CA ARG A 15 11.42 -14.88 -8.43
C ARG A 15 12.66 -14.80 -7.54
N ALA A 16 13.01 -13.59 -7.12
CA ALA A 16 14.03 -13.32 -6.12
C ALA A 16 13.70 -12.01 -5.40
N GLY A 17 13.06 -12.11 -4.24
CA GLY A 17 13.11 -11.17 -3.10
C GLY A 17 13.01 -9.66 -3.35
N GLY A 18 11.88 -9.09 -2.93
CA GLY A 18 11.73 -7.65 -2.67
C GLY A 18 10.99 -6.89 -3.76
N ASP A 19 9.69 -7.13 -3.92
CA ASP A 19 8.78 -6.19 -4.58
C ASP A 19 8.58 -4.99 -3.63
N ASP A 20 9.63 -4.18 -3.49
CA ASP A 20 9.49 -2.84 -2.92
C ASP A 20 8.64 -2.02 -3.90
N VAL A 21 7.48 -1.56 -3.43
CA VAL A 21 6.60 -0.71 -4.25
C VAL A 21 7.35 0.51 -4.75
N ASP A 22 7.24 0.80 -6.04
CA ASP A 22 7.87 1.95 -6.68
C ASP A 22 7.17 3.25 -6.26
N VAL A 23 7.54 3.74 -5.08
CA VAL A 23 7.01 4.97 -4.51
C VAL A 23 7.33 6.17 -5.40
N ASP A 24 8.47 6.19 -6.08
CA ASP A 24 8.85 7.31 -6.95
C ASP A 24 8.01 7.38 -8.22
N ALA A 25 7.61 6.23 -8.76
CA ALA A 25 6.63 6.15 -9.84
C ALA A 25 5.25 6.61 -9.36
N PHE A 26 4.79 6.11 -8.21
CA PHE A 26 3.51 6.54 -7.63
C PHE A 26 3.49 8.04 -7.31
N ARG A 27 4.60 8.59 -6.81
CA ARG A 27 4.71 10.03 -6.51
C ARG A 27 4.53 10.94 -7.74
N LYS A 28 4.68 10.39 -8.94
CA LYS A 28 4.49 11.07 -10.23
C LYS A 28 3.15 10.73 -10.90
N SER A 29 2.36 9.82 -10.30
CA SER A 29 1.06 9.43 -10.83
C SER A 29 0.03 10.55 -10.69
N ALA A 30 -1.04 10.46 -11.48
CA ALA A 30 -2.18 11.37 -11.37
C ALA A 30 -3.00 11.14 -10.10
N ASP A 31 -2.88 9.97 -9.47
CA ASP A 31 -3.69 9.56 -8.31
C ASP A 31 -3.13 10.10 -6.99
N ARG A 32 -1.83 10.42 -6.94
CA ARG A 32 -1.15 10.91 -5.73
C ARG A 32 -1.91 12.03 -5.01
N PRO A 33 -2.37 13.13 -5.66
CA PRO A 33 -3.03 14.22 -4.95
C PRO A 33 -4.34 13.78 -4.26
N ALA A 34 -5.11 12.91 -4.91
CA ALA A 34 -6.34 12.35 -4.33
C ALA A 34 -6.01 11.39 -3.19
N PHE A 35 -5.05 10.50 -3.40
CA PHE A 35 -4.55 9.57 -2.38
C PHE A 35 -4.08 10.31 -1.13
N CYS A 36 -3.23 11.33 -1.26
CA CYS A 36 -2.73 12.08 -0.10
C CYS A 36 -3.81 12.92 0.59
N LYS A 37 -4.80 13.41 -0.16
CA LYS A 37 -5.94 14.09 0.45
C LYS A 37 -6.75 13.11 1.31
N GLU A 38 -7.00 11.92 0.80
CA GLU A 38 -7.73 10.87 1.50
C GLU A 38 -6.94 10.34 2.72
N ALA A 39 -5.61 10.28 2.63
CA ALA A 39 -4.77 9.85 3.74
C ALA A 39 -4.63 10.90 4.86
N SER A 40 -4.95 12.17 4.61
CA SER A 40 -4.79 13.28 5.57
C SER A 40 -5.40 13.05 6.96
N PRO A 41 -6.56 12.38 7.12
CA PRO A 41 -7.14 12.10 8.43
C PRO A 41 -6.36 11.06 9.25
N LEU A 42 -5.47 10.27 8.61
CA LEU A 42 -4.60 9.31 9.29
C LEU A 42 -3.38 9.96 9.95
N ASP A 43 -3.09 11.22 9.61
CA ASP A 43 -1.98 11.98 10.21
C ASP A 43 -2.12 12.04 11.73
N LEU A 44 -1.02 11.79 12.45
CA LEU A 44 -1.00 11.78 13.91
C LEU A 44 -1.51 13.09 14.52
N SER A 45 -1.27 14.22 13.85
CA SER A 45 -1.74 15.54 14.29
C SER A 45 -3.27 15.68 14.24
N ARG A 46 -3.97 14.74 13.57
CA ARG A 46 -5.43 14.68 13.44
C ARG A 46 -6.02 13.35 13.94
N SER A 47 -5.19 12.44 14.42
CA SER A 47 -5.56 11.06 14.72
C SER A 47 -6.58 10.90 15.85
N GLU A 48 -6.69 11.89 16.74
CA GLU A 48 -7.69 11.94 17.81
C GLU A 48 -9.12 12.22 17.29
N GLU A 49 -9.25 12.73 16.06
CA GLU A 49 -10.55 13.04 15.44
C GLU A 49 -11.15 11.83 14.70
N LEU A 50 -10.37 10.74 14.53
CA LEU A 50 -10.77 9.58 13.74
C LEU A 50 -11.28 8.44 14.61
N THR A 51 -12.56 8.07 14.46
CA THR A 51 -13.05 6.83 15.07
C THR A 51 -12.45 5.60 14.38
N PRO A 52 -12.41 4.42 15.03
CA PRO A 52 -11.93 3.20 14.38
C PRO A 52 -12.72 2.83 13.11
N HIS A 53 -14.02 3.10 13.09
CA HIS A 53 -14.87 2.87 11.92
C HIS A 53 -14.48 3.78 10.76
N ASP A 54 -14.28 5.06 11.04
CA ASP A 54 -13.89 6.05 10.01
C ASP A 54 -12.47 5.79 9.50
N ARG A 55 -11.58 5.30 10.38
CA ARG A 55 -10.24 4.83 9.98
C ARG A 55 -10.31 3.72 8.95
N ARG A 56 -11.21 2.74 9.14
CA ARG A 56 -11.35 1.63 8.19
C ARG A 56 -11.79 2.12 6.81
N HIS A 57 -12.78 3.02 6.75
CA HIS A 57 -13.24 3.61 5.48
C HIS A 57 -12.13 4.34 4.74
N VAL A 58 -11.33 5.14 5.45
CA VAL A 58 -10.17 5.82 4.83
C VAL A 58 -9.18 4.80 4.25
N ILE A 59 -8.91 3.69 4.95
CA ILE A 59 -8.01 2.63 4.45
C ILE A 59 -8.63 1.90 3.24
N GLU A 60 -9.95 1.68 3.21
CA GLU A 60 -10.69 1.13 2.07
C GLU A 60 -10.61 2.03 0.83
N ASP A 61 -10.71 3.35 1.01
CA ASP A 61 -10.61 4.32 -0.09
C ASP A 61 -9.17 4.45 -0.61
N LEU A 62 -8.18 4.46 0.28
CA LEU A 62 -6.76 4.46 -0.09
C LEU A 62 -6.38 3.22 -0.89
N ARG A 63 -6.88 2.05 -0.50
CA ARG A 63 -6.67 0.79 -1.23
C ARG A 63 -7.07 0.91 -2.70
N GLN A 64 -8.16 1.59 -3.02
CA GLN A 64 -8.68 1.71 -4.40
C GLN A 64 -7.78 2.55 -5.31
N MET A 65 -6.96 3.43 -4.73
CA MET A 65 -6.03 4.31 -5.44
C MET A 65 -4.58 3.84 -5.35
N ALA A 66 -4.30 2.85 -4.49
CA ALA A 66 -2.97 2.31 -4.31
C ALA A 66 -2.52 1.52 -5.55
N PRO A 67 -1.21 1.46 -5.84
CA PRO A 67 -0.68 0.57 -6.86
C PRO A 67 -0.96 -0.90 -6.50
N ASP A 68 -1.14 -1.74 -7.52
CA ASP A 68 -1.50 -3.16 -7.37
C ASP A 68 -0.63 -3.91 -6.34
N ASP A 69 0.68 -3.65 -6.36
CA ASP A 69 1.65 -4.27 -5.45
C ASP A 69 1.48 -3.88 -3.97
N MET A 70 0.73 -2.80 -3.68
CA MET A 70 0.39 -2.35 -2.33
C MET A 70 -1.02 -2.76 -1.92
N THR A 71 -1.91 -3.04 -2.88
CA THR A 71 -3.31 -3.41 -2.62
C THR A 71 -3.41 -4.62 -1.68
N GLU A 72 -2.53 -5.61 -1.80
CA GLU A 72 -2.51 -6.77 -0.90
C GLU A 72 -2.21 -6.42 0.55
N GLU A 73 -1.33 -5.44 0.80
CA GLU A 73 -1.00 -5.01 2.16
C GLU A 73 -2.14 -4.21 2.77
N PHE A 74 -2.84 -3.40 1.97
CA PHE A 74 -4.11 -2.78 2.38
C PHE A 74 -5.18 -3.84 2.70
N ASP A 75 -5.33 -4.88 1.87
CA ASP A 75 -6.29 -5.97 2.10
C ASP A 75 -6.02 -6.71 3.41
N ARG A 76 -4.75 -7.03 3.70
CA ARG A 76 -4.36 -7.67 4.97
C ARG A 76 -4.66 -6.78 6.17
N LEU A 77 -4.44 -5.47 6.06
CA LEU A 77 -4.77 -4.52 7.12
C LEU A 77 -6.28 -4.44 7.37
N LEU A 78 -7.07 -4.41 6.30
CA LEU A 78 -8.54 -4.39 6.39
C LEU A 78 -9.09 -5.69 6.99
N ALA A 79 -8.58 -6.85 6.55
CA ALA A 79 -8.94 -8.15 7.10
C ALA A 79 -8.70 -8.21 8.63
N TRP A 80 -7.57 -7.67 9.10
CA TRP A 80 -7.28 -7.57 10.53
C TRP A 80 -8.29 -6.71 11.30
N TYR A 81 -8.73 -5.59 10.73
CA TYR A 81 -9.75 -4.73 11.34
C TYR A 81 -11.13 -5.38 11.37
N GLU A 82 -11.44 -6.26 10.42
CA GLU A 82 -12.70 -7.01 10.40
C GLU A 82 -12.69 -8.20 11.37
N HIS A 83 -11.60 -8.97 11.36
CA HIS A 83 -11.45 -10.21 12.13
C HIS A 83 -10.03 -10.33 12.72
N PRO A 84 -9.77 -9.79 13.92
CA PRO A 84 -8.45 -9.87 14.54
C PRO A 84 -8.19 -11.26 15.12
N GLU A 85 -7.62 -12.16 14.31
CA GLU A 85 -7.23 -13.52 14.70
C GLU A 85 -5.76 -13.60 15.14
N GLU A 86 -5.46 -14.25 16.27
CA GLU A 86 -4.11 -14.24 16.84
C GLU A 86 -3.02 -14.73 15.87
N ASP A 87 -3.36 -15.71 15.02
CA ASP A 87 -2.47 -16.28 13.99
C ASP A 87 -2.07 -15.27 12.90
N ASP A 88 -2.85 -14.20 12.72
CA ASP A 88 -2.62 -13.15 11.72
C ASP A 88 -1.98 -11.88 12.26
N ARG A 89 -1.78 -11.81 13.58
CA ARG A 89 -1.31 -10.60 14.25
C ARG A 89 0.00 -10.07 13.71
N GLU A 90 0.99 -10.95 13.52
CA GLU A 90 2.33 -10.53 13.06
C GLU A 90 2.31 -10.09 11.60
N ARG A 91 1.57 -10.80 10.74
CA ARG A 91 1.40 -10.44 9.32
C ARG A 91 0.67 -9.10 9.18
N SER A 92 -0.39 -8.90 9.96
CA SER A 92 -1.18 -7.67 9.96
C SER A 92 -0.40 -6.47 10.50
N LYS A 93 0.48 -6.70 11.48
CA LYS A 93 1.42 -5.68 11.96
C LYS A 93 2.41 -5.27 10.87
N GLN A 94 2.96 -6.22 10.11
CA GLN A 94 3.85 -5.91 8.99
C GLN A 94 3.12 -5.15 7.87
N ALA A 95 1.90 -5.55 7.55
CA ALA A 95 1.04 -4.83 6.60
C ALA A 95 0.78 -3.39 7.05
N SER A 96 0.47 -3.19 8.34
CA SER A 96 0.29 -1.84 8.92
C SER A 96 1.53 -0.96 8.76
N VAL A 97 2.72 -1.52 8.98
CA VAL A 97 3.99 -0.81 8.78
C VAL A 97 4.17 -0.45 7.31
N ARG A 98 4.05 -1.42 6.38
CA ARG A 98 4.22 -1.19 4.94
C ARG A 98 3.25 -0.14 4.39
N VAL A 99 1.98 -0.21 4.78
CA VAL A 99 0.96 0.78 4.41
C VAL A 99 1.32 2.17 4.94
N GLY A 100 1.68 2.27 6.22
CA GLY A 100 2.09 3.54 6.83
C GLY A 100 3.32 4.15 6.13
N GLU A 101 4.35 3.34 5.91
CA GLU A 101 5.58 3.74 5.22
C GLU A 101 5.31 4.20 3.79
N PHE A 102 4.45 3.48 3.07
CA PHE A 102 4.05 3.86 1.71
C PHE A 102 3.35 5.22 1.68
N ILE A 103 2.40 5.45 2.61
CA ILE A 103 1.68 6.72 2.70
C ILE A 103 2.63 7.87 3.01
N GLU A 104 3.49 7.73 4.03
CA GLU A 104 4.44 8.78 4.43
C GLU A 104 5.47 9.08 3.33
N ARG A 105 5.97 8.07 2.62
CA ARG A 105 6.89 8.28 1.50
C ARG A 105 6.19 8.88 0.28
N SER A 106 4.89 8.68 0.11
CA SER A 106 4.12 9.23 -1.01
C SER A 106 3.59 10.64 -0.74
N CYS A 107 3.36 10.98 0.52
CA CYS A 107 2.69 12.20 0.96
C CYS A 107 3.57 12.99 1.93
N ASP A 108 4.21 14.04 1.41
CA ASP A 108 5.27 14.80 2.09
C ASP A 108 4.85 15.43 3.44
N ASP A 109 3.55 15.67 3.64
CA ASP A 109 2.98 16.35 4.81
C ASP A 109 2.29 15.41 5.81
N ILE A 110 2.28 14.09 5.56
CA ILE A 110 1.60 13.10 6.40
C ILE A 110 2.62 12.34 7.25
N ASN A 111 2.34 12.21 8.54
CA ASN A 111 3.10 11.44 9.52
C ASN A 111 2.15 10.56 10.35
N ILE A 112 2.19 9.25 10.13
CA ILE A 112 1.32 8.26 10.75
C ILE A 112 2.04 7.52 11.88
N GLY A 113 3.38 7.55 11.92
CA GLY A 113 4.13 6.77 12.91
C GLY A 113 5.64 6.74 12.71
N GLY A 114 6.17 7.27 11.60
CA GLY A 114 7.55 7.75 11.53
C GLY A 114 8.50 6.99 10.61
N ILE A 115 8.51 7.37 9.33
CA ILE A 115 9.72 7.55 8.52
C ILE A 115 10.15 9.02 8.66
N ARG A 116 10.64 9.37 9.86
CA ARG A 116 11.49 10.57 10.04
C ARG A 116 12.61 10.21 11.01
N THR A 117 13.56 9.42 10.52
CA THR A 117 14.94 9.37 11.02
C THR A 117 15.86 9.98 10.00
#